data_AF-A0AAI9CGJ1-F1
#
_entry.id   AF-A0AAI9CGJ1-F1
#
_cell.length_a   1.000
_cell.length_b   1.000
_cell.length_c   1.000
_cell.angle_alpha   90.00
_cell.angle_beta   90.00
_cell.angle_gamma   90.00
#
_symmetry.space_group_name_H-M   'P 1'
#
loop_
_entity.id
_entity.type
_entity.pdbx_description
1 polymer ?
#
loop_
_entity_poly.entity_id
_entity_poly.type
_entity_poly.pdbx_seq_one_letter_code
_entity_poly.pdbx_strand_id
1 'polypeptide(L)' 'MATLSLGVSKAPPSVVAMPAVGMVAIKVGAACLYVEQEEADRLALEIQQAALQLRSNTAAAA' A
#
# COMPACT_ATOMS: atom_id res chain seq x y z
N MET A 1 -9.68 -5.40 15.47
CA MET A 1 -9.04 -4.85 14.26
C MET A 1 -7.87 -5.77 13.92
N ALA A 2 -7.91 -6.44 12.77
CA ALA A 2 -6.85 -7.37 12.39
C ALA A 2 -5.69 -6.59 11.77
N THR A 3 -4.58 -6.48 12.51
CA THR A 3 -3.32 -5.96 11.97
C THR A 3 -2.60 -7.10 11.25
N LEU A 4 -2.66 -7.11 9.92
CA LEU A 4 -1.85 -7.98 9.08
C LEU A 4 -0.40 -7.46 9.10
N SER A 5 0.37 -7.88 10.11
CA SER A 5 1.81 -7.69 10.13
C SER A 5 2.43 -8.77 9.25
N LEU A 6 2.84 -8.40 8.04
CA LEU A 6 3.62 -9.26 7.15
C LEU A 6 5.03 -9.41 7.74
N GLY A 7 5.15 -10.32 8.71
CA GLY A 7 6.36 -10.56 9.46
C GLY A 7 7.58 -10.67 8.54
N VAL A 8 8.53 -9.75 8.72
CA VAL A 8 9.93 -9.88 8.31
C VAL A 8 10.15 -10.05 6.81
N SER A 9 9.38 -9.39 5.95
CA SER A 9 9.86 -9.16 4.59
C SER A 9 10.60 -7.81 4.52
N LYS A 10 11.92 -7.86 4.31
CA LYS A 10 12.72 -6.67 3.95
C LYS A 10 12.56 -6.27 2.48
N ALA A 11 11.73 -6.99 1.72
CA ALA A 11 11.52 -6.72 0.32
C ALA A 11 10.67 -5.45 0.16
N PRO A 12 11.05 -4.51 -0.72
CA PRO A 12 10.23 -3.35 -1.00
C PRO A 12 8.88 -3.79 -1.59
N PRO A 13 7.77 -3.10 -1.24
CA PRO A 13 6.49 -3.34 -1.89
C PRO A 13 6.60 -3.04 -3.39
N SER A 14 5.98 -3.88 -4.22
CA SER A 14 5.86 -3.67 -5.66
C SER A 14 4.41 -3.80 -6.10
N VAL A 15 4.03 -3.07 -7.14
CA VAL A 15 2.65 -3.02 -7.63
C VAL A 15 2.64 -3.48 -9.09
N VAL A 16 1.73 -4.39 -9.42
CA VAL A 16 1.58 -4.96 -10.76
C VAL A 16 0.11 -4.95 -11.15
N ALA A 17 -0.21 -4.37 -12.32
CA ALA A 17 -1.54 -4.46 -12.90
C ALA A 17 -1.79 -5.87 -13.46
N MET A 18 -2.99 -6.41 -13.24
CA MET A 18 -3.43 -7.69 -13.78
C MET A 18 -4.68 -7.50 -14.68
N PRO A 19 -4.48 -7.08 -15.95
CA PRO A 19 -5.60 -6.72 -16.83
C PRO A 19 -6.57 -7.87 -17.10
N ALA A 20 -6.07 -9.11 -17.13
CA ALA A 20 -6.89 -10.29 -17.40
C ALA A 20 -7.98 -10.57 -16.34
N VAL A 21 -7.79 -10.05 -15.12
CA VAL A 21 -8.71 -10.24 -13.99
C VAL A 21 -9.21 -8.92 -13.40
N GLY A 22 -8.86 -7.78 -13.98
CA GLY A 22 -9.31 -6.46 -13.52
C GLY A 22 -8.80 -6.06 -12.13
N MET A 23 -7.66 -6.61 -11.69
CA MET A 23 -7.13 -6.41 -10.34
C MET A 23 -5.73 -5.77 -10.38
N VAL A 24 -5.36 -5.19 -9.24
CA VAL A 24 -4.02 -4.71 -8.93
C VAL A 24 -3.43 -5.63 -7.87
N ALA A 25 -2.24 -6.15 -8.11
CA ALA A 25 -1.50 -6.97 -7.16
C ALA A 25 -0.41 -6.14 -6.48
N ILE A 26 -0.47 -6.04 -5.15
CA ILE A 26 0.56 -5.44 -4.31
C ILE A 26 1.36 -6.57 -3.66
N LYS A 27 2.64 -6.68 -4.00
CA LYS A 27 3.53 -7.74 -3.52
C LYS A 27 4.49 -7.21 -2.48
N VAL A 28 4.60 -7.92 -1.36
CA VAL A 28 5.56 -7.65 -0.29
C VAL A 28 6.26 -8.96 0.07
N GLY A 29 7.42 -9.21 -0.53
CA GLY A 29 8.11 -10.49 -0.43
C GLY A 29 7.27 -11.64 -0.96
N ALA A 30 6.92 -12.58 -0.07
CA ALA A 30 6.09 -13.74 -0.40
C ALA A 30 4.58 -13.45 -0.31
N ALA A 31 4.18 -12.31 0.25
CA ALA A 31 2.77 -11.95 0.37
C ALA A 31 2.29 -11.17 -0.85
N CYS A 32 1.08 -11.46 -1.30
CA CYS A 32 0.39 -10.74 -2.36
C CYS A 32 -0.98 -10.30 -1.84
N LEU A 33 -1.28 -9.01 -1.97
CA LEU A 33 -2.62 -8.45 -1.81
C LEU A 33 -3.18 -8.19 -3.21
N TYR A 34 -4.36 -8.71 -3.49
CA TYR A 34 -5.10 -8.44 -4.72
C TYR A 34 -6.24 -7.51 -4.40
N VAL A 35 -6.31 -6.39 -5.09
CA VAL A 35 -7.32 -5.35 -4.89
C VAL A 35 -7.96 -5.02 -6.22
N GLU A 36 -9.27 -4.76 -6.20
CA GLU A 36 -10.00 -4.31 -7.39
C GLU A 36 -9.55 -2.91 -7.79
N GLN A 37 -9.78 -2.55 -9.05
CA GLN A 37 -9.36 -1.24 -9.58
C GLN A 37 -9.86 -0.06 -8.73
N GLU A 38 -11.16 -0.03 -8.39
CA GLU A 38 -11.75 1.07 -7.62
C GLU A 38 -11.24 1.14 -6.18
N GLU A 39 -10.86 -0.01 -5.61
CA GLU A 39 -10.28 -0.08 -4.27
C GLU A 39 -8.81 0.37 -4.31
N ALA A 40 -8.07 0.00 -5.34
CA ALA A 40 -6.69 0.44 -5.56
C ALA A 40 -6.60 1.97 -5.72
N ASP A 41 -7.54 2.59 -6.44
CA ASP A 41 -7.62 4.05 -6.58
C ASP A 41 -7.85 4.75 -5.23
N ARG A 42 -8.74 4.21 -4.39
CA ARG A 42 -8.99 4.72 -3.04
C ARG A 42 -7.77 4.55 -2.13
N LEU A 43 -7.14 3.36 -2.15
CA LEU A 43 -5.92 3.09 -1.40
C LEU A 43 -4.78 4.02 -1.78
N ALA A 44 -4.62 4.36 -3.06
CA ALA A 44 -3.61 5.31 -3.51
C ALA A 44 -3.78 6.69 -2.84
N LEU A 45 -5.01 7.17 -2.73
CA LEU A 45 -5.32 8.44 -2.06
C LEU A 45 -5.02 8.37 -0.56
N GLU A 46 -5.42 7.29 0.12
CA GLU A 46 -5.15 7.10 1.54
C GLU A 46 -3.65 7.05 1.84
N ILE A 47 -2.87 6.33 1.02
CA ILE A 47 -1.40 6.28 1.14
C ILE A 47 -0.80 7.68 0.98
N GLN A 48 -1.25 8.45 0.00
CA GLN A 48 -0.78 9.83 -0.21
C GLN A 48 -1.10 10.73 0.99
N GLN A 49 -2.31 10.62 1.54
CA GLN A 49 -2.73 11.38 2.72
C GLN A 49 -1.91 11.01 3.95
N ALA A 50 -1.69 9.72 4.21
CA ALA A 50 -0.85 9.27 5.32
C ALA A 50 0.60 9.78 5.18
N ALA A 51 1.17 9.73 3.97
CA ALA A 51 2.51 10.27 3.70
C ALA A 51 2.58 11.79 3.92
N LEU A 52 1.52 12.53 3.58
CA LEU A 52 1.43 13.97 3.86
C LEU A 52 1.40 14.25 5.36
N GLN A 53 0.59 13.51 6.13
CA GLN A 53 0.50 13.65 7.59
C GLN A 53 1.85 13.39 8.28
N LEU A 54 2.60 12.38 7.80
CA LEU A 54 3.94 12.13 8.31
C LEU A 54 4.88 13.30 8.02
N ARG A 55 4.89 13.84 6.80
CA ARG A 55 5.71 15.01 6.45
C ARG A 55 5.37 16.25 7.28
N SER A 56 4.08 16.53 7.47
CA SER A 56 3.66 17.68 8.29
C SER A 56 4.04 17.50 9.76
N ASN A 57 3.93 16.29 10.30
CA ASN A 57 4.31 16.00 11.68
C ASN A 57 5.83 16.06 11.87
N THR A 58 6.62 15.64 10.88
CA THR A 58 8.08 15.79 10.94
C THR A 58 8.50 17.25 10.85
N ALA A 59 7.82 18.07 10.03
CA ALA A 59 8.10 19.50 9.93
C ALA A 59 7.67 20.31 11.17
N ALA A 60 6.65 19.85 11.91
CA ALA A 60 6.22 20.46 13.16
C ALA A 60 7.06 20.04 14.39
N ALA A 61 7.82 18.95 14.26
CA ALA A 61 8.70 18.42 15.30
C ALA A 61 10.19 18.82 15.14
N ALA A 62 10.51 19.63 14.12
CA ALA A 62 11.83 20.19 13.85
C ALA A 62 11.87 21.69 14.22
#